data_AF-A0A847PWM6-F1
#
_entry.id   AF-A0A847PWM6-F1
#
_cell.length_a   1.000
_cell.length_b   1.000
_cell.length_c   1.000
_cell.angle_alpha   90.00
_cell.angle_beta   90.00
_cell.angle_gamma   90.00
#
_symmetry.space_group_name_H-M   'P 1'
#
loop_
_entity.id
_entity.type
_entity.pdbx_description
1 polymer ?
#
loop_
_entity_poly.entity_id
_entity_poly.type
_entity_poly.pdbx_seq_one_letter_code
_entity_poly.pdbx_strand_id
1 'polypeptide(L)'
;MIVACPKCGKRYQVPDEKIGDAPRRLRCRNCSEIFTVAPSSTPPPQKPSSEPVEESSTARARRLARVLASDMVVYNKETVDKARREGNLAEVMCAEIDRSWQLWKSRFPEEAVNRSDLFRDALREILAAGSDDFDGWEP
;
A
#
# COMPACT_ATOMS: atom_id res chain seq x y z
N MET A 1 25.07 -23.36 21.28
CA MET A 1 25.64 -21.99 21.24
C MET A 1 25.90 -21.40 22.65
N ILE A 2 26.70 -20.31 22.79
CA ILE A 2 26.85 -19.55 24.05
C ILE A 2 26.04 -18.26 23.96
N VAL A 3 25.17 -18.00 24.93
CA VAL A 3 24.35 -16.78 25.02
C VAL A 3 24.72 -15.97 26.26
N ALA A 4 24.76 -14.64 26.15
CA ALA A 4 25.06 -13.76 27.28
C ALA A 4 23.78 -13.11 27.81
N CYS A 5 23.64 -13.04 29.13
CA CYS A 5 22.54 -12.31 29.75
C CYS A 5 22.70 -10.79 29.50
N PRO A 6 21.67 -10.09 29.00
CA PRO A 6 21.76 -8.65 28.70
C PRO A 6 21.89 -7.76 29.94
N LYS A 7 21.56 -8.26 31.14
CA LYS A 7 21.62 -7.49 32.39
C LYS A 7 22.94 -7.60 33.14
N CYS A 8 23.56 -8.77 33.14
CA CYS A 8 24.76 -9.03 33.96
C CYS A 8 25.95 -9.60 33.17
N GLY A 9 25.79 -9.81 31.86
CA GLY A 9 26.85 -10.33 30.98
C GLY A 9 27.22 -11.79 31.20
N LYS A 10 26.58 -12.50 32.15
CA LYS A 10 26.91 -13.90 32.42
C LYS A 10 26.59 -14.78 31.21
N ARG A 11 27.57 -15.61 30.84
CA ARG A 11 27.53 -16.49 29.66
C ARG A 11 26.91 -17.84 30.04
N TYR A 12 25.95 -18.28 29.25
CA TYR A 12 25.25 -19.57 29.40
C TYR A 12 25.48 -20.40 28.15
N GLN A 13 25.91 -21.64 28.33
CA GLN A 13 26.01 -22.60 27.23
C GLN A 13 24.66 -23.28 27.05
N VAL A 14 23.99 -22.97 25.93
CA VAL A 14 22.68 -23.53 25.61
C VAL A 14 22.84 -24.48 24.42
N PRO A 15 22.53 -25.78 24.58
CA PRO A 15 22.53 -26.71 23.45
C PRO A 15 21.39 -26.35 22.48
N ASP A 16 21.70 -26.29 21.18
CA ASP A 16 20.78 -25.89 20.12
C ASP A 16 19.49 -26.74 20.08
N GLU A 17 19.59 -28.03 20.44
CA GLU A 17 18.45 -28.95 20.63
C GLU A 17 17.38 -28.41 21.59
N LYS A 18 17.77 -27.63 22.60
CA LYS A 18 16.82 -27.07 23.59
C LYS A 18 16.21 -25.74 23.17
N ILE A 19 16.77 -25.08 22.15
CA ILE A 19 16.18 -23.86 21.58
C ILE A 19 15.11 -24.23 20.54
N GLY A 20 15.39 -25.21 19.68
CA GLY A 20 14.47 -25.63 18.62
C GLY A 20 14.20 -24.51 17.60
N ASP A 21 13.10 -24.63 16.84
CA ASP A 21 12.71 -23.69 15.76
C ASP A 21 12.03 -22.40 16.28
N ALA A 22 11.78 -22.30 17.57
CA ALA A 22 11.00 -21.21 18.17
C ALA A 22 11.81 -20.39 19.19
N PRO A 23 11.51 -19.08 19.35
CA PRO A 23 12.13 -18.26 20.38
C PRO A 23 11.84 -18.80 21.79
N ARG A 24 12.90 -19.08 22.57
CA ARG A 24 12.78 -19.61 23.93
C ARG A 24 13.17 -18.57 24.97
N ARG A 25 12.38 -18.46 26.03
CA ARG A 25 12.63 -17.58 27.18
C ARG A 25 13.57 -18.28 28.17
N LEU A 26 14.72 -17.67 28.43
CA LEU A 26 15.74 -18.14 29.37
C LEU A 26 15.80 -17.21 30.58
N ARG A 27 15.76 -17.78 31.79
CA ARG A 27 15.93 -17.05 33.04
C ARG A 27 17.39 -17.10 33.48
N CYS A 28 18.00 -15.94 33.64
CA CYS A 28 19.34 -15.81 34.18
C CYS A 28 19.38 -16.23 35.65
N ARG A 29 20.22 -17.21 36.00
CA ARG A 29 20.42 -17.66 37.40
C ARG A 29 21.17 -16.63 38.27
N ASN A 30 21.81 -15.64 37.66
CA ASN A 30 22.63 -14.65 38.36
C ASN A 30 21.86 -13.36 38.71
N CYS A 31 20.97 -12.89 37.85
CA CYS A 31 20.21 -11.66 38.07
C CYS A 31 18.68 -11.83 37.90
N SER A 32 18.20 -13.06 37.70
CA SER A 32 16.79 -13.41 37.46
C SER A 32 16.12 -12.80 36.22
N GLU A 33 16.85 -12.06 35.38
CA GLU A 33 16.32 -11.50 34.13
C GLU A 33 15.87 -12.60 33.16
N ILE A 34 14.69 -12.43 32.55
CA ILE A 34 14.14 -13.37 31.58
C ILE A 34 14.33 -12.78 30.19
N PHE A 35 15.24 -13.36 29.41
CA PHE A 35 15.55 -12.89 28.05
C PHE A 35 15.24 -13.99 27.03
N THR A 36 14.87 -13.58 25.83
CA THR A 36 14.50 -14.50 24.75
C THR A 36 15.71 -14.75 23.84
N VAL A 37 15.97 -16.01 23.52
CA VAL A 37 16.99 -16.40 22.54
C VAL A 37 16.29 -16.94 21.31
N ALA A 38 16.57 -16.34 20.15
CA ALA A 38 16.10 -16.81 18.85
C ALA A 38 17.14 -17.74 18.22
N PRO A 39 16.73 -18.85 17.59
CA PRO A 39 17.64 -19.67 16.78
C PRO A 39 18.15 -18.84 15.59
N SER A 40 19.43 -18.99 15.25
CA SER A 40 20.13 -18.19 14.24
C SER A 40 19.75 -18.52 12.78
N SER A 41 18.56 -19.05 12.53
CA SER A 41 18.11 -19.43 11.18
C SER A 41 16.61 -19.24 10.99
N THR A 42 16.12 -18.03 11.24
CA THR A 42 14.91 -17.55 10.57
C THR A 42 15.04 -16.04 10.43
N PRO A 43 15.29 -15.50 9.22
CA PRO A 43 14.98 -14.10 9.01
C PRO A 43 13.48 -13.95 9.31
N PRO A 44 13.05 -13.05 10.21
CA PRO A 44 11.64 -12.75 10.35
C PRO A 44 11.09 -12.44 8.96
N PRO A 45 9.85 -12.86 8.61
CA PRO A 45 9.25 -12.43 7.36
C PRO A 45 9.35 -10.91 7.33
N GLN A 46 10.19 -10.41 6.43
CA GLN A 46 10.25 -9.00 6.11
C GLN A 46 8.85 -8.67 5.59
N LYS A 47 7.98 -8.19 6.48
CA LYS A 47 6.98 -7.23 6.06
C LYS A 47 7.78 -6.16 5.34
N PRO A 48 7.51 -5.88 4.05
CA PRO A 48 8.31 -4.95 3.29
C PRO A 48 8.49 -3.71 4.14
N SER A 49 9.75 -3.46 4.48
CA SER A 49 10.18 -2.25 5.12
C SER A 49 9.96 -1.17 4.09
N SER A 50 8.73 -0.67 4.00
CA SER A 50 8.52 0.68 3.55
C SER A 50 9.26 1.53 4.56
N GLU A 51 10.44 1.99 4.16
CA GLU A 51 10.95 3.28 4.59
C GLU A 51 9.75 4.25 4.68
N PRO A 52 9.72 5.20 5.62
CA PRO A 52 8.79 6.30 5.50
C PRO A 52 9.22 7.09 4.26
N VAL A 53 8.84 6.62 3.08
CA VAL A 53 8.75 7.43 1.89
C VAL A 53 7.84 8.56 2.33
N GLU A 54 8.41 9.76 2.47
CA GLU A 54 7.64 10.96 2.24
C GLU A 54 6.75 10.64 1.04
N GLU A 55 5.44 10.52 1.30
CA GLU A 55 4.49 10.09 0.30
C GLU A 55 4.59 11.10 -0.83
N SER A 56 5.33 10.75 -1.89
CA SER A 56 5.63 11.69 -2.97
C SER A 56 4.33 12.30 -3.46
N SER A 57 4.33 13.58 -3.84
CA SER A 57 3.12 14.27 -4.32
C SER A 57 2.41 13.44 -5.40
N THR A 58 3.17 12.72 -6.23
CA THR A 58 2.69 11.73 -7.20
C THR A 58 1.96 10.54 -6.59
N ALA A 59 2.49 9.93 -5.52
CA ALA A 59 1.82 8.84 -4.83
C ALA A 59 0.48 9.31 -4.21
N ARG A 60 0.46 10.51 -3.63
CA ARG A 60 -0.77 11.15 -3.09
C ARG A 60 -1.79 11.44 -4.19
N ALA A 61 -1.33 12.03 -5.28
CA ALA A 61 -2.16 12.39 -6.42
C ALA A 61 -2.78 11.14 -7.07
N ARG A 62 -1.98 10.09 -7.29
CA ARG A 62 -2.46 8.79 -7.80
C ARG A 62 -3.51 8.17 -6.88
N ARG A 63 -3.29 8.23 -5.57
CA ARG A 63 -4.26 7.72 -4.59
C ARG A 63 -5.58 8.48 -4.65
N LEU A 64 -5.54 9.82 -4.69
CA LEU A 64 -6.77 10.61 -4.80
C LEU A 64 -7.52 10.32 -6.10
N ALA A 65 -6.81 10.21 -7.23
CA ALA A 65 -7.43 9.86 -8.52
C ALA A 65 -8.20 8.53 -8.44
N ARG A 66 -7.58 7.49 -7.84
CA ARG A 66 -8.24 6.19 -7.64
C ARG A 66 -9.46 6.26 -6.72
N VAL A 67 -9.39 7.07 -5.65
CA VAL A 67 -10.52 7.28 -4.75
C VAL A 67 -11.69 7.92 -5.50
N LEU A 68 -11.43 8.97 -6.27
CA LEU A 68 -12.46 9.65 -7.06
C LEU A 68 -13.06 8.73 -8.14
N ALA A 69 -12.24 7.94 -8.82
CA ALA A 69 -12.72 6.94 -9.77
C ALA A 69 -13.59 5.87 -9.10
N SER A 70 -13.23 5.43 -7.90
CA SER A 70 -14.03 4.47 -7.13
C SER A 70 -15.36 5.09 -6.69
N ASP A 71 -15.34 6.34 -6.25
CA ASP A 71 -16.52 7.10 -5.85
C ASP A 71 -17.53 7.18 -7.01
N MET A 72 -17.06 7.54 -8.21
CA MET A 72 -17.86 7.56 -9.43
C MET A 72 -18.54 6.22 -9.71
N VAL A 73 -17.82 5.09 -9.55
CA VAL A 73 -18.39 3.75 -9.73
C VAL A 73 -19.41 3.40 -8.65
N VAL A 74 -19.13 3.73 -7.39
CA VAL A 74 -20.02 3.40 -6.26
C VAL A 74 -21.33 4.18 -6.37
N TYR A 75 -21.27 5.47 -6.66
CA TYR A 75 -22.47 6.32 -6.74
C TYR A 75 -23.23 6.18 -8.05
N ASN A 76 -22.56 5.88 -9.16
CA ASN A 76 -23.19 5.78 -10.49
C ASN A 76 -23.19 4.33 -11.03
N LYS A 77 -23.31 3.33 -10.14
CA LYS A 77 -23.13 1.90 -10.49
C LYS A 77 -23.98 1.45 -11.69
N GLU A 78 -25.26 1.81 -11.73
CA GLU A 78 -26.17 1.42 -12.82
C GLU A 78 -25.76 2.08 -14.14
N THR A 79 -25.49 3.38 -14.10
CA THR A 79 -25.03 4.17 -15.25
C THR A 79 -23.71 3.62 -15.80
N VAL A 80 -22.75 3.32 -14.93
CA VAL A 80 -21.44 2.75 -15.30
C VAL A 80 -21.60 1.36 -15.91
N ASP A 81 -22.42 0.48 -15.32
CA ASP A 81 -22.67 -0.85 -15.88
C ASP A 81 -23.32 -0.79 -17.27
N LYS A 82 -24.30 0.10 -17.44
CA LYS A 82 -24.95 0.34 -18.74
C LYS A 82 -23.95 0.87 -19.76
N ALA A 83 -23.20 1.90 -19.39
CA ALA A 83 -22.26 2.55 -20.29
C ALA A 83 -21.05 1.66 -20.65
N ARG A 84 -20.64 0.75 -19.76
CA ARG A 84 -19.66 -0.32 -20.08
C ARG A 84 -20.19 -1.31 -21.12
N ARG A 85 -21.49 -1.61 -21.10
CA ARG A 85 -22.11 -2.49 -22.10
C ARG A 85 -22.29 -1.81 -23.45
N GLU A 86 -22.58 -0.50 -23.44
CA GLU A 86 -22.79 0.31 -24.64
C GLU A 86 -21.48 0.87 -25.24
N GLY A 87 -20.39 0.89 -24.48
CA GLY A 87 -19.08 1.41 -24.93
C GLY A 87 -19.04 2.94 -25.04
N ASN A 88 -19.83 3.65 -24.24
CA ASN A 88 -19.96 5.12 -24.25
C ASN A 88 -19.67 5.73 -22.87
N LEU A 89 -18.79 5.08 -22.10
CA LEU A 89 -18.53 5.43 -20.70
C LEU A 89 -17.97 6.84 -20.53
N ALA A 90 -17.08 7.27 -21.42
CA ALA A 90 -16.51 8.61 -21.40
C ALA A 90 -17.57 9.69 -21.64
N GLU A 91 -18.52 9.46 -22.55
CA GLU A 91 -19.60 10.41 -22.85
C GLU A 91 -20.59 10.50 -21.70
N VAL A 92 -21.05 9.36 -21.19
CA VAL A 92 -22.06 9.29 -20.13
C VAL A 92 -21.53 9.82 -18.80
N MET A 93 -20.26 9.53 -18.49
CA MET A 93 -19.62 9.96 -17.23
C MET A 93 -18.88 11.30 -17.36
N CYS A 94 -18.93 11.98 -18.51
CA CYS A 94 -18.14 13.19 -18.77
C CYS A 94 -18.31 14.27 -17.68
N ALA A 95 -19.55 14.48 -17.21
CA ALA A 95 -19.84 15.45 -16.15
C ALA A 95 -19.21 15.05 -14.80
N GLU A 96 -19.23 13.77 -14.44
CA GLU A 96 -18.60 13.28 -13.20
C GLU A 96 -17.09 13.33 -13.26
N ILE A 97 -16.56 13.01 -14.45
CA ILE A 97 -15.14 13.03 -14.73
C ILE A 97 -14.61 14.46 -14.62
N ASP A 98 -15.28 15.45 -15.21
CA ASP A 98 -14.87 16.86 -15.09
C ASP A 98 -14.92 17.33 -13.64
N ARG A 99 -16.01 17.06 -12.91
CA ARG A 99 -16.12 17.43 -11.48
C ARG A 99 -14.98 16.83 -10.64
N SER A 100 -14.70 15.56 -10.86
CA SER A 100 -13.62 14.84 -10.18
C SER A 100 -12.25 15.36 -10.58
N TRP A 101 -12.05 15.69 -11.85
CA TRP A 101 -10.83 16.30 -12.35
C TRP A 101 -10.56 17.68 -11.74
N GLN A 102 -11.57 18.56 -11.69
CA GLN A 102 -11.43 19.88 -11.06
C GLN A 102 -11.07 19.76 -9.58
N LEU A 103 -11.70 18.83 -8.86
CA LEU A 103 -11.38 18.55 -7.46
C LEU A 103 -9.94 18.05 -7.29
N TRP A 104 -9.51 17.14 -8.16
CA TRP A 104 -8.14 16.61 -8.14
C TRP A 104 -7.11 17.70 -8.47
N LYS A 105 -7.33 18.47 -9.54
CA LYS A 105 -6.51 19.62 -9.96
C LYS A 105 -6.42 20.69 -8.90
N SER A 106 -7.51 20.97 -8.19
CA SER A 106 -7.51 21.93 -7.07
C SER A 106 -6.57 21.53 -5.94
N ARG A 107 -6.29 20.22 -5.76
CA ARG A 107 -5.38 19.70 -4.73
C ARG A 107 -3.97 19.51 -5.25
N PHE A 108 -3.82 19.17 -6.53
CA PHE A 108 -2.54 18.88 -7.17
C PHE A 108 -2.37 19.65 -8.48
N PRO A 109 -2.28 20.99 -8.45
CA PRO A 109 -2.19 21.80 -9.67
C PRO A 109 -0.91 21.50 -10.47
N GLU A 110 0.21 21.23 -9.81
CA GLU A 110 1.49 20.92 -10.46
C GLU A 110 1.47 19.56 -11.16
N GLU A 111 0.88 18.54 -10.52
CA GLU A 111 0.71 17.22 -11.15
C GLU A 111 -0.35 17.27 -12.25
N ALA A 112 -1.34 18.15 -12.17
CA ALA A 112 -2.32 18.28 -13.24
C ALA A 112 -1.73 18.80 -14.55
N VAL A 113 -0.68 19.62 -14.48
CA VAL A 113 0.04 20.09 -15.67
C VAL A 113 1.02 19.04 -16.19
N ASN A 114 1.75 18.38 -15.28
CA ASN A 114 2.86 17.50 -15.67
C ASN A 114 2.46 16.03 -15.84
N ARG A 115 1.39 15.59 -15.17
CA ARG A 115 1.05 14.18 -14.90
C ARG A 115 -0.46 13.91 -14.92
N SER A 116 -1.18 14.43 -15.92
CA SER A 116 -2.59 14.12 -16.15
C SER A 116 -2.85 12.62 -16.41
N ASP A 117 -1.81 11.88 -16.82
CA ASP A 117 -1.84 10.42 -16.99
C ASP A 117 -2.23 9.67 -15.71
N LEU A 118 -1.92 10.20 -14.53
CA LEU A 118 -2.27 9.56 -13.26
C LEU A 118 -3.79 9.46 -13.06
N PHE A 119 -4.52 10.49 -13.50
CA PHE A 119 -5.97 10.51 -13.41
C PHE A 119 -6.59 9.59 -14.47
N ARG A 120 -6.07 9.65 -15.70
CA ARG A 120 -6.49 8.77 -16.80
C ARG A 120 -6.27 7.29 -16.47
N ASP A 121 -5.13 6.92 -15.90
CA ASP A 121 -4.82 5.56 -15.43
C ASP A 121 -5.87 5.06 -14.43
N ALA A 122 -6.25 5.91 -13.47
CA ALA A 122 -7.28 5.59 -12.49
C ALA A 122 -8.67 5.40 -13.13
N LEU A 123 -9.05 6.24 -14.09
CA LEU A 123 -10.31 6.06 -14.83
C LEU A 123 -10.32 4.73 -15.59
N ARG A 124 -9.23 4.40 -16.30
CA ARG A 124 -9.12 3.13 -17.04
C ARG A 124 -9.22 1.93 -16.14
N GLU A 125 -8.42 1.90 -15.08
CA GLU A 125 -8.33 0.75 -14.20
C GLU A 125 -9.65 0.52 -13.44
N ILE A 126 -10.29 1.59 -12.95
CA ILE A 126 -11.41 1.48 -12.01
C ILE A 126 -12.75 1.72 -12.71
N LEU A 127 -12.89 2.85 -13.41
CA LEU A 127 -14.15 3.23 -14.04
C LEU A 127 -14.40 2.35 -15.29
N ALA A 128 -13.38 2.15 -16.11
CA ALA A 128 -13.44 1.35 -17.33
C ALA A 128 -13.17 -0.15 -17.10
N ALA A 129 -12.75 -0.56 -15.89
CA ALA A 129 -12.37 -1.93 -15.58
C ALA A 129 -11.32 -2.53 -16.55
N GLY A 130 -10.38 -1.71 -17.01
CA GLY A 130 -9.29 -2.08 -17.91
C GLY A 130 -9.59 -1.93 -19.40
N SER A 131 -10.75 -1.38 -19.78
CA SER A 131 -11.08 -1.06 -21.17
C SER A 131 -10.37 0.20 -21.69
N ASP A 132 -10.33 0.34 -23.02
CA ASP A 132 -9.59 1.40 -23.70
C ASP A 132 -10.37 2.71 -23.87
N ASP A 133 -11.60 2.79 -23.36
CA ASP A 133 -12.55 3.92 -23.48
C ASP A 133 -11.98 5.29 -23.09
N PHE A 134 -10.83 5.34 -22.40
CA PHE A 134 -10.17 6.57 -21.96
C PHE A 134 -8.74 6.76 -22.51
N ASP A 135 -8.30 6.08 -23.59
CA ASP A 135 -6.94 6.27 -24.15
C ASP A 135 -6.71 7.68 -24.68
N GLY A 136 -7.67 8.18 -25.44
CA GLY A 136 -7.70 9.55 -25.94
C GLY A 136 -8.36 10.56 -24.99
N TRP A 137 -8.63 10.20 -23.72
CA TRP A 137 -9.23 11.16 -22.79
C TRP A 137 -8.18 12.18 -22.34
N GLU A 138 -8.48 13.46 -22.58
CA GLU A 138 -7.71 14.61 -22.12
C GLU A 138 -8.62 15.58 -21.34
N PRO A 139 -8.09 16.19 -20.26
CA PRO A 139 -8.84 17.13 -19.42
C PRO A 139 -9.03 18.53 -20.01
#